data_AF-A0A1C5GI64-F1
#
_entry.id   AF-A0A1C5GI64-F1
#
_cell.length_a   1.000
_cell.length_b   1.000
_cell.length_c   1.000
_cell.angle_alpha   90.00
_cell.angle_beta   90.00
_cell.angle_gamma   90.00
#
_symmetry.space_group_name_H-M   'P 1'
#
loop_
_entity.id
_entity.type
_entity.pdbx_description
1 polymer ?
#
loop_
_entity_poly.entity_id
_entity_poly.type
_entity_poly.pdbx_seq_one_letter_code
_entity_poly.pdbx_strand_id
1 'polypeptide(L)'
;MTPSYPVLPSDPGQAIVTEGRVSDVRGRLVLVLPFSAPVGRSRGVRYRTELDGRPPQTRVVISSDGRAILLDRVVASIALDTVVPVRLSPLAARGDLHLPRDLVEEAHDAALDLGGVPDHELALIITMLREASTPQIRQARKRHVLASLRPVPEEQT
;
A
#
# COMPACT_ATOMS: atom_id res chain seq x y z
N MET A 1 -11.42 6.50 -29.20
CA MET A 1 -11.99 6.86 -27.89
C MET A 1 -11.54 5.80 -26.91
N THR A 2 -10.67 6.15 -25.95
CA THR A 2 -10.27 5.21 -24.90
C THR A 2 -11.47 5.04 -23.96
N PRO A 3 -11.97 3.82 -23.70
CA PRO A 3 -13.04 3.63 -22.74
C PRO A 3 -12.60 4.14 -21.37
N SER A 4 -13.36 5.08 -20.80
CA SER A 4 -13.13 5.60 -19.45
C SER A 4 -13.69 4.61 -18.45
N TYR A 5 -12.85 3.76 -17.86
CA TYR A 5 -13.28 2.84 -16.82
C TYR A 5 -13.42 3.57 -15.47
N PRO A 6 -14.42 3.21 -14.64
CA PRO A 6 -14.54 3.77 -13.30
C PRO A 6 -13.28 3.46 -12.46
N VAL A 7 -12.88 4.39 -11.60
CA VAL A 7 -11.73 4.19 -10.71
C VAL A 7 -12.07 3.13 -9.68
N LEU A 8 -11.16 2.16 -9.48
CA LEU A 8 -11.32 1.15 -8.44
C LEU A 8 -11.18 1.81 -7.05
N PRO A 9 -12.20 1.72 -6.17
CA PRO A 9 -12.12 2.27 -4.82
C PRO A 9 -10.94 1.69 -4.04
N SER A 10 -10.22 2.56 -3.33
CA SER A 10 -9.06 2.23 -2.50
C SER A 10 -9.33 2.37 -1.00
N ASP A 11 -10.48 2.93 -0.61
CA ASP A 11 -10.80 3.23 0.78
C ASP A 11 -11.09 1.94 1.58
N PRO A 12 -10.36 1.70 2.69
CA PRO A 12 -10.59 0.54 3.54
C PRO A 12 -12.03 0.50 4.06
N GLY A 13 -12.65 -0.68 4.04
CA GLY A 13 -14.01 -0.89 4.58
C GLY A 13 -15.12 -0.91 3.54
N GLN A 14 -14.88 -0.43 2.31
CA GLN A 14 -15.86 -0.54 1.22
C GLN A 14 -15.59 -1.79 0.37
N ALA A 15 -16.36 -2.85 0.59
CA ALA A 15 -16.30 -4.02 -0.29
C ALA A 15 -17.05 -3.75 -1.60
N ILE A 16 -16.44 -4.13 -2.71
CA ILE A 16 -17.00 -4.05 -4.06
C ILE A 16 -17.30 -5.47 -4.51
N VAL A 17 -18.49 -5.69 -5.07
CA VAL A 17 -18.82 -6.93 -5.78
C VAL A 17 -18.91 -6.59 -7.26
N THR A 18 -18.19 -7.36 -8.08
CA THR A 18 -18.09 -7.14 -9.52
C THR A 18 -17.88 -8.48 -10.21
N GLU A 19 -17.90 -8.47 -11.54
CA GLU A 19 -17.44 -9.58 -12.36
C GLU A 19 -16.10 -9.22 -12.99
N GLY A 20 -15.21 -10.20 -13.10
CA GLY A 20 -13.97 -10.11 -13.87
C GLY A 20 -14.01 -11.07 -15.05
N ARG A 21 -13.32 -10.74 -16.14
CA ARG A 21 -13.19 -11.63 -17.30
C ARG A 21 -11.79 -12.20 -17.39
N VAL A 22 -11.69 -13.52 -17.53
CA VAL A 22 -10.40 -14.18 -17.78
C VAL A 22 -9.94 -13.82 -19.19
N SER A 23 -8.75 -13.23 -19.29
CA SER A 23 -8.17 -12.80 -20.56
C SER A 23 -6.69 -13.12 -20.59
N ASP A 24 -6.15 -13.31 -21.78
CA ASP A 24 -4.71 -13.40 -21.98
C ASP A 24 -4.12 -12.00 -22.09
N VAL A 25 -3.22 -11.67 -21.17
CA VAL A 25 -2.39 -10.47 -21.23
C VAL A 25 -0.93 -10.90 -21.27
N ARG A 26 -0.31 -10.75 -22.44
CA ARG A 26 1.12 -11.05 -22.70
C ARG A 26 1.51 -12.51 -22.40
N GLY A 27 0.67 -13.46 -22.82
CA GLY A 27 0.88 -14.90 -22.65
C GLY A 27 0.57 -15.39 -21.24
N ARG A 28 -0.23 -14.63 -20.47
CA ARG A 28 -0.63 -14.97 -19.10
C ARG A 28 -2.12 -14.76 -18.92
N LEU A 29 -2.80 -15.78 -18.43
CA LEU A 29 -4.19 -15.65 -18.02
C LEU A 29 -4.28 -14.77 -16.77
N VAL A 30 -5.02 -13.68 -16.90
CA VAL A 30 -5.31 -12.72 -15.84
C VAL A 30 -6.80 -12.48 -15.77
N LEU A 31 -7.26 -12.01 -14.62
CA LEU A 31 -8.65 -11.61 -14.45
C LEU A 31 -8.73 -10.10 -14.63
N VAL A 32 -9.33 -9.67 -15.73
CA VAL A 32 -9.50 -8.26 -16.07
C VAL A 32 -10.80 -7.76 -15.43
N LEU A 33 -10.68 -6.72 -14.63
CA LEU A 33 -11.78 -6.10 -13.92
C LEU A 33 -12.33 -4.90 -14.72
N PRO A 34 -13.61 -4.53 -14.54
CA PRO A 34 -14.24 -3.41 -15.24
C PRO A 34 -13.89 -2.05 -14.62
N PHE A 35 -12.67 -1.91 -14.09
CA PHE A 35 -12.21 -0.71 -13.41
C PHE A 35 -10.85 -0.26 -13.95
N SER A 36 -10.58 1.03 -13.84
CA SER A 36 -9.23 1.57 -13.87
C SER A 36 -8.54 1.20 -12.55
N ALA A 37 -7.34 0.64 -12.60
CA ALA A 37 -6.57 0.44 -11.38
C ALA A 37 -6.23 1.78 -10.70
N PRO A 38 -6.04 1.81 -9.37
CA PRO A 38 -5.56 3.00 -8.68
C PRO A 38 -4.20 3.44 -9.22
N VAL A 39 -4.02 4.74 -9.42
CA VAL A 39 -2.78 5.33 -9.95
C VAL A 39 -1.84 5.61 -8.79
N GLY A 40 -0.62 5.05 -8.81
CA GLY A 40 0.36 5.25 -7.74
C GLY A 40 1.76 4.74 -8.10
N ARG A 41 2.78 5.24 -7.37
CA ARG A 41 4.22 4.88 -7.53
C ARG A 41 4.52 3.41 -7.22
N SER A 42 3.63 2.75 -6.47
CA SER A 42 3.74 1.36 -6.05
C SER A 42 3.05 0.42 -7.05
N ARG A 43 3.56 -0.80 -7.19
CA ARG A 43 3.21 -1.82 -8.20
C ARG A 43 1.78 -2.40 -8.08
N GLY A 44 0.79 -1.60 -7.68
CA GLY A 44 -0.61 -2.00 -7.46
C GLY A 44 -1.09 -1.86 -6.01
N VAL A 45 -2.38 -2.05 -5.80
CA VAL A 45 -3.06 -1.92 -4.50
C VAL A 45 -3.50 -3.28 -3.98
N ARG A 46 -3.40 -3.49 -2.66
CA ARG A 46 -3.75 -4.77 -2.03
C ARG A 46 -5.25 -4.84 -1.74
N TYR A 47 -5.86 -5.93 -2.13
CA TYR A 47 -7.25 -6.24 -1.82
C TYR A 47 -7.34 -7.62 -1.16
N ARG A 48 -8.25 -7.77 -0.23
CA ARG A 48 -8.81 -9.08 0.10
C ARG A 48 -9.82 -9.40 -0.99
N THR A 49 -9.65 -10.56 -1.61
CA THR A 49 -10.34 -10.94 -2.83
C THR A 49 -10.97 -12.31 -2.68
N GLU A 50 -12.23 -12.42 -3.02
CA GLU A 50 -12.99 -13.66 -3.07
C GLU A 50 -13.34 -13.91 -4.53
N LEU A 51 -13.01 -15.09 -5.05
CA LEU A 51 -13.25 -15.45 -6.45
C LEU A 51 -14.19 -16.65 -6.47
N ASP A 52 -15.37 -16.52 -7.08
CA ASP A 52 -16.29 -17.65 -7.29
C ASP A 52 -16.57 -18.48 -6.02
N GLY A 53 -16.88 -17.80 -4.91
CA GLY A 53 -17.16 -18.42 -3.61
C GLY A 53 -15.95 -19.11 -2.95
N ARG A 54 -14.74 -18.99 -3.52
CA ARG A 54 -13.51 -19.53 -2.92
C ARG A 54 -13.08 -18.70 -1.71
N PRO A 55 -12.32 -19.28 -0.76
CA PRO A 55 -11.85 -18.58 0.42
C PRO A 55 -11.17 -17.23 0.08
N PRO A 56 -11.44 -16.16 0.85
CA PRO A 56 -10.82 -14.86 0.62
C PRO A 56 -9.29 -14.93 0.71
N GLN A 57 -8.60 -14.38 -0.28
CA GLN A 57 -7.13 -14.28 -0.31
C GLN A 57 -6.69 -12.85 -0.54
N THR A 58 -5.52 -12.49 -0.01
CA THR A 58 -4.93 -11.18 -0.28
C THR A 58 -4.23 -11.19 -1.63
N ARG A 59 -4.62 -10.31 -2.53
CA ARG A 59 -4.06 -10.15 -3.87
C ARG A 59 -3.71 -8.70 -4.14
N VAL A 60 -2.81 -8.50 -5.09
CA VAL A 60 -2.46 -7.15 -5.58
C VAL A 60 -3.19 -6.94 -6.90
N VAL A 61 -4.02 -5.90 -6.97
CA VAL A 61 -4.61 -5.41 -8.21
C VAL A 61 -3.63 -4.43 -8.84
N ILE A 62 -3.26 -4.66 -10.09
CA ILE A 62 -2.31 -3.82 -10.84
C ILE A 62 -2.97 -3.22 -12.07
N SER A 63 -2.37 -2.16 -12.62
CA SER A 63 -2.79 -1.57 -13.89
C SER A 63 -2.11 -2.27 -15.06
N SER A 64 -2.86 -2.67 -16.07
CA SER A 64 -2.36 -3.03 -17.39
C SER A 64 -3.24 -2.38 -18.46
N ASP A 65 -2.63 -1.60 -19.34
CA ASP A 65 -3.31 -0.91 -20.44
C ASP A 65 -4.55 -0.11 -19.98
N GLY A 66 -4.44 0.54 -18.81
CA GLY A 66 -5.51 1.35 -18.21
C GLY A 66 -6.59 0.55 -17.49
N ARG A 67 -6.46 -0.78 -17.37
CA ARG A 67 -7.42 -1.65 -16.69
C ARG A 67 -6.83 -2.31 -15.46
N ALA A 68 -7.66 -2.51 -14.46
CA ALA A 68 -7.34 -3.29 -13.28
C ALA A 68 -7.28 -4.77 -13.62
N ILE A 69 -6.17 -5.43 -13.28
CA ILE A 69 -5.99 -6.86 -13.48
C ILE A 69 -5.54 -7.54 -12.19
N LEU A 70 -5.98 -8.80 -12.03
CA LEU A 70 -5.54 -9.72 -10.99
C LEU A 70 -4.74 -10.87 -11.61
N LEU A 71 -3.52 -11.05 -11.10
CA LEU A 71 -2.68 -12.22 -11.38
C LEU A 71 -2.90 -13.23 -10.27
N ASP A 72 -3.45 -14.40 -10.61
CA ASP A 72 -3.65 -15.47 -9.63
C ASP A 72 -3.53 -16.86 -10.26
N ARG A 73 -3.02 -17.83 -9.48
CA ARG A 73 -2.87 -19.22 -9.94
C ARG A 73 -4.22 -19.89 -10.20
N VAL A 74 -5.26 -19.52 -9.47
CA VAL A 74 -6.63 -19.97 -9.72
C VAL A 74 -7.07 -19.49 -11.10
N VAL A 75 -6.82 -18.23 -11.44
CA VAL A 75 -7.18 -17.67 -12.75
C VAL A 75 -6.49 -18.42 -13.87
N ALA A 76 -5.24 -18.84 -13.68
CA ALA A 76 -4.51 -19.65 -14.65
C ALA A 76 -5.13 -21.04 -14.92
N SER A 77 -6.03 -21.51 -14.07
CA SER A 77 -6.77 -22.78 -14.24
C SER A 77 -8.19 -22.61 -14.79
N ILE A 78 -8.65 -21.37 -14.97
CA ILE A 78 -9.98 -21.06 -15.50
C ILE A 78 -9.87 -20.87 -17.02
N ALA A 79 -10.87 -21.35 -17.77
CA ALA A 79 -10.91 -21.20 -19.21
C ALA A 79 -10.92 -19.72 -19.65
N LEU A 80 -10.28 -19.42 -20.78
CA LEU A 80 -10.27 -18.09 -21.38
C LEU A 80 -11.71 -17.58 -21.60
N ASP A 81 -11.90 -16.27 -21.50
CA ASP A 81 -13.18 -15.55 -21.65
C ASP A 81 -14.27 -15.86 -20.62
N THR A 82 -13.99 -16.73 -19.65
CA THR A 82 -14.89 -17.00 -18.51
C THR A 82 -15.09 -15.75 -17.68
N VAL A 83 -16.34 -15.52 -17.28
CA VAL A 83 -16.71 -14.47 -16.33
C VAL A 83 -16.69 -15.06 -14.93
N VAL A 84 -15.98 -14.41 -14.01
CA VAL A 84 -15.78 -14.86 -12.63
C VAL A 84 -16.34 -13.79 -11.70
N PRO A 85 -17.27 -14.12 -10.78
CA PRO A 85 -17.70 -13.18 -9.76
C PRO A 85 -16.57 -12.93 -8.77
N VAL A 86 -16.36 -11.66 -8.45
CA VAL A 86 -15.26 -11.17 -7.60
C VAL A 86 -15.82 -10.26 -6.52
N ARG A 87 -15.42 -10.54 -5.28
CA ARG A 87 -15.53 -9.56 -4.19
C ARG A 87 -14.15 -8.98 -3.91
N LEU A 88 -14.03 -7.66 -3.93
CA LEU A 88 -12.81 -6.91 -3.65
C LEU A 88 -13.03 -6.07 -2.40
N SER A 89 -12.26 -6.29 -1.35
CA SER A 89 -12.19 -5.39 -0.19
C SER A 89 -10.81 -4.75 -0.16
N PRO A 90 -10.69 -3.42 -0.34
CA PRO A 90 -9.42 -2.72 -0.21
C PRO A 90 -8.84 -3.04 1.16
N LEU A 91 -7.58 -3.45 1.17
CA LEU A 91 -6.83 -3.56 2.41
C LEU A 91 -6.11 -2.24 2.61
N ALA A 92 -6.04 -1.80 3.86
CA ALA A 92 -5.11 -0.74 4.23
C ALA A 92 -3.73 -1.08 3.63
N ALA A 93 -3.05 -0.05 3.12
CA ALA A 93 -1.64 -0.15 2.81
C ALA A 93 -0.92 -0.77 4.02
N ARG A 94 0.15 -1.54 3.78
CA ARG A 94 0.82 -2.31 4.83
C ARG A 94 1.51 -1.32 5.77
N GLY A 95 0.74 -0.81 6.74
CA GLY A 95 1.07 0.28 7.63
C GLY A 95 1.23 1.60 6.90
N ASP A 96 0.36 2.56 7.20
CA ASP A 96 0.90 3.84 7.66
C ASP A 96 1.99 3.47 8.66
N LEU A 97 3.18 4.02 8.50
CA LEU A 97 4.26 3.83 9.44
C LEU A 97 3.76 4.31 10.81
N HIS A 98 3.27 3.38 11.63
CA HIS A 98 2.79 3.70 12.97
C HIS A 98 4.01 4.12 13.77
N LEU A 99 4.16 5.43 13.86
CA LEU A 99 5.22 6.04 14.62
C LEU A 99 5.07 5.61 16.09
N PRO A 100 6.16 5.19 16.74
CA PRO A 100 6.14 4.93 18.16
C PRO A 100 5.60 6.16 18.90
N ARG A 101 4.63 5.95 19.79
CA ARG A 101 3.95 7.03 20.51
C ARG A 101 4.94 7.96 21.22
N ASP A 102 5.99 7.39 21.81
CA ASP A 102 7.05 8.13 22.50
C ASP A 102 7.92 9.00 21.56
N LEU A 103 8.00 8.65 20.27
CA LEU A 103 8.66 9.50 19.27
C LEU A 103 7.74 10.66 18.85
N VAL A 104 6.44 10.40 18.69
CA VAL A 104 5.45 11.44 18.35
C VAL A 104 5.34 12.47 19.45
N GLU A 105 5.24 12.03 20.71
CA GLU A 105 5.16 12.90 21.89
C GLU A 105 6.42 13.79 21.99
N GLU A 106 7.63 13.21 21.89
CA GLU A 106 8.86 14.01 21.97
C GLU A 106 9.09 14.93 20.75
N ALA A 107 8.65 14.53 19.55
CA ALA A 107 8.71 15.41 18.38
C ALA A 107 7.74 16.57 18.50
N HIS A 108 6.53 16.33 18.99
CA HIS A 108 5.54 17.36 19.26
C HIS A 108 6.03 18.36 20.32
N ASP A 109 6.59 17.87 21.44
CA ASP A 109 7.18 18.71 22.49
C ASP A 109 8.36 19.55 21.96
N ALA A 110 9.09 19.05 20.96
CA ALA A 110 10.17 19.75 20.29
C ALA A 110 9.71 20.62 19.10
N ALA A 111 8.41 20.73 18.83
CA ALA A 111 7.83 21.40 17.67
C ALA A 111 8.41 20.95 16.32
N LEU A 112 8.73 19.65 16.21
CA LEU A 112 9.26 19.03 15.00
C LEU A 112 8.14 18.40 14.17
N ASP A 113 8.14 18.68 12.86
CA ASP A 113 7.18 18.09 11.93
C ASP A 113 7.70 16.75 11.37
N LEU A 114 7.11 15.65 11.83
CA LEU A 114 7.37 14.31 11.30
C LEU A 114 6.67 14.06 9.96
N GLY A 115 5.68 14.88 9.58
CA GLY A 115 4.94 14.76 8.32
C GLY A 115 5.74 15.18 7.09
N GLY A 116 6.81 15.97 7.28
CA GLY A 116 7.77 16.33 6.23
C GLY A 116 8.84 15.26 5.95
N VAL A 117 8.92 14.19 6.75
CA VAL A 117 9.95 13.14 6.62
C VAL A 117 9.55 12.14 5.52
N PRO A 118 10.42 11.84 4.55
CA PRO A 118 10.13 10.83 3.54
C PRO A 118 9.84 9.44 4.14
N ASP A 119 8.83 8.73 3.60
CA ASP A 119 8.39 7.41 4.10
C ASP A 119 9.54 6.40 4.29
N HIS A 120 10.53 6.40 3.40
CA HIS A 120 11.65 5.47 3.47
C HIS A 120 12.59 5.77 4.66
N GLU A 121 12.80 7.04 4.99
CA GLU A 121 13.56 7.46 6.18
C GLU A 121 12.76 7.15 7.45
N LEU A 122 11.46 7.39 7.42
CA LEU A 122 10.56 7.08 8.51
C LEU A 122 10.53 5.56 8.81
N ALA A 123 10.56 4.72 7.79
CA ALA A 123 10.67 3.26 7.93
C ALA A 123 12.00 2.82 8.56
N LEU A 124 13.11 3.47 8.19
CA LEU A 124 14.42 3.21 8.79
C LEU A 124 14.45 3.62 10.27
N ILE A 125 13.90 4.79 10.60
CA ILE A 125 13.77 5.27 11.99
C ILE A 125 12.97 4.28 12.84
N ILE A 126 11.83 3.82 12.34
CA ILE A 126 10.98 2.87 13.06
C ILE A 126 11.69 1.54 13.27
N THR A 127 12.38 1.03 12.24
CA THR A 127 13.15 -0.21 12.32
C THR A 127 14.26 -0.09 13.37
N MET A 128 15.04 0.99 13.30
CA MET A 128 16.11 1.29 14.26
C MET A 128 15.60 1.39 15.70
N LEU A 129 14.43 1.99 15.93
CA LEU A 129 13.85 2.10 17.27
C LEU A 129 13.28 0.76 17.76
N ARG A 130 12.72 -0.08 16.89
CA ARG A 130 12.22 -1.42 17.25
C ARG A 130 13.33 -2.41 17.59
N GLU A 131 14.46 -2.32 16.92
CA GLU A 131 15.62 -3.20 17.16
C GLU A 131 16.45 -2.80 18.40
N ALA A 132 16.14 -1.67 19.03
CA ALA A 132 16.80 -1.27 20.26
C ALA A 132 16.31 -2.14 21.43
N SER A 133 17.10 -3.16 21.78
CA SER A 133 16.78 -4.13 22.84
C SER A 133 16.92 -3.59 24.26
N THR A 134 17.60 -2.45 24.46
CA THR A 134 17.72 -1.80 25.77
C THR A 134 17.10 -0.39 25.76
N PRO A 135 16.47 0.04 26.88
CA PRO A 135 15.90 1.39 26.99
C PRO A 135 16.92 2.50 26.73
N GLN A 136 18.18 2.31 27.14
CA GLN A 136 19.26 3.29 26.98
C GLN A 136 19.62 3.48 25.50
N ILE A 137 19.74 2.38 24.75
CA ILE A 137 20.03 2.42 23.30
C ILE A 137 18.85 3.04 22.55
N ARG A 138 17.62 2.69 22.94
CA ARG A 138 16.41 3.29 22.36
C ARG A 138 16.40 4.80 22.55
N GLN A 139 16.65 5.29 23.77
CA GLN A 139 16.66 6.72 24.07
C GLN A 139 17.77 7.46 23.32
N ALA A 140 18.97 6.87 23.19
CA ALA A 140 20.06 7.46 22.42
C ALA A 140 19.71 7.59 20.92
N ARG A 141 19.12 6.54 20.34
CA ARG A 141 18.66 6.51 18.94
C ARG A 141 17.54 7.54 18.69
N LYS A 142 16.58 7.65 19.61
CA LYS A 142 15.50 8.63 19.52
C LYS A 142 16.04 10.07 19.57
N ARG A 143 16.96 10.38 20.49
CA ARG A 143 17.61 11.71 20.53
C ARG A 143 18.34 12.03 19.23
N HIS A 144 19.04 11.05 18.65
CA HIS A 144 19.75 11.24 17.39
C HIS A 144 18.79 11.59 16.24
N VAL A 145 17.66 10.89 16.13
CA VAL A 145 16.62 11.18 15.14
C VAL A 145 16.02 12.57 15.34
N LEU A 146 15.66 12.94 16.56
CA LEU A 146 15.10 14.27 16.83
C LEU A 146 16.13 15.38 16.54
N ALA A 147 17.42 15.13 16.77
CA ALA A 147 18.48 16.08 16.44
C ALA A 147 18.67 16.24 14.92
N SER A 148 18.57 15.16 14.13
CA SER A 148 18.70 15.22 12.67
C SER A 148 17.52 15.91 11.98
N LEU A 149 16.38 16.00 12.65
CA LEU A 149 15.17 16.68 12.15
C LEU A 149 15.14 18.19 12.45
N ARG A 150 16.06 18.68 13.30
CA ARG A 150 16.15 20.11 13.58
C ARG A 150 16.76 20.83 12.38
N PRO A 151 16.21 21.99 11.98
CA PRO A 151 16.85 22.81 10.96
C PRO A 151 18.24 23.22 11.45
N VAL A 152 19.23 23.15 10.56
CA VAL A 152 20.55 23.74 10.81
C VAL A 152 20.34 25.25 10.89
N PRO A 153 20.78 25.94 11.96
CA PRO A 153 20.70 27.39 11.99
C PRO A 153 21.47 27.92 10.78
N GLU A 154 20.79 28.65 9.90
CA GLU A 154 21.45 29.41 8.84
C GLU A 154 22.40 30.38 9.54
N GLU A 155 23.71 30.10 9.44
CA GLU A 155 24.73 31.07 9.80
C GLU A 155 24.52 32.29 8.90
N GLN A 156 23.93 33.34 9.48
CA GLN A 156 23.77 34.64 8.85
C GLN A 156 25.16 35.13 8.42
N THR A 157 25.40 35.14 7.11
CA THR A 157 26.53 35.82 6.48
C THR A 157 26.19 37.28 6.27
#